data_AF-A0A4V3F923-F1
#
_entry.id   AF-A0A4V3F923-F1
#
_cell.length_a   1.000
_cell.length_b   1.000
_cell.length_c   1.000
_cell.angle_alpha   90.00
_cell.angle_beta   90.00
_cell.angle_gamma   90.00
#
_symmetry.space_group_name_H-M   'P 1'
#
loop_
_entity.id
_entity.type
_entity.pdbx_description
1 polymer ?
#
loop_
_entity_poly.entity_id
_entity_poly.type
_entity_poly.pdbx_seq_one_letter_code
_entity_poly.pdbx_strand_id
1 'polypeptide(L)'
;MGGIAEVLAEILMIFQDFKFWIKRRQQRDCVKESEHQKKKFWAPTKHIVLILLIIIPSLFFVRIYLFLNGNSEKQTLKKLNEVVLLLGHEKQTNGTYPEQLNSIMRNNPLLRDAITDHWNREFEYCRQDSGKSYHIFSKGKDGISETEDDVILK
;
A
#
# COMPACT_ATOMS: atom_id res chain seq x y z
N MET A 1 -21.64 20.49 -6.25
CA MET A 1 -20.94 20.22 -4.98
C MET A 1 -21.72 19.13 -4.27
N GLY A 2 -21.44 17.87 -4.59
CA GLY A 2 -22.04 16.74 -3.88
C GLY A 2 -21.27 16.53 -2.58
N GLY A 3 -21.87 16.89 -1.46
CA GLY A 3 -21.23 16.83 -0.15
C GLY A 3 -21.30 15.43 0.45
N ILE A 4 -20.42 15.14 1.42
CA ILE A 4 -20.45 13.90 2.21
C ILE A 4 -21.85 13.65 2.80
N ALA A 5 -22.59 14.72 3.14
CA ALA A 5 -23.96 14.64 3.65
C ALA A 5 -24.97 14.06 2.65
N GLU A 6 -24.80 14.33 1.35
CA GLU A 6 -25.70 13.84 0.30
C GLU A 6 -25.49 12.34 0.08
N VAL A 7 -24.22 11.90 0.05
CA VAL A 7 -23.86 10.48 0.00
C VAL A 7 -24.34 9.72 1.23
N LEU A 8 -24.23 10.34 2.42
CA LEU A 8 -24.76 9.74 3.66
C LEU A 8 -26.28 9.63 3.65
N ALA A 9 -26.99 10.62 3.10
CA ALA A 9 -28.44 10.57 2.96
C ALA A 9 -28.89 9.44 2.03
N GLU A 10 -28.22 9.26 0.89
CA GLU A 10 -28.49 8.15 -0.03
C GLU A 10 -28.26 6.79 0.63
N ILE A 11 -27.15 6.63 1.37
CA ILE A 11 -26.85 5.40 2.10
C ILE A 11 -27.92 5.11 3.16
N LEU A 12 -28.33 6.12 3.94
CA LEU A 12 -29.37 5.97 4.97
C LEU A 12 -30.73 5.58 4.37
N MET A 13 -31.11 6.15 3.23
CA MET A 13 -32.33 5.78 2.52
C MET A 13 -32.29 4.30 2.09
N ILE A 14 -31.16 3.83 1.56
CA ILE A 14 -30.97 2.42 1.19
C ILE A 14 -31.10 1.48 2.41
N PHE A 15 -30.53 1.86 3.57
CA PHE A 15 -30.68 1.08 4.80
C PHE A 15 -32.12 1.01 5.30
N GLN A 16 -32.85 2.12 5.21
CA GLN A 16 -34.26 2.17 5.59
C GLN A 16 -35.11 1.27 4.69
N ASP A 17 -34.89 1.33 3.38
CA ASP A 17 -35.55 0.44 2.42
C ASP A 17 -35.24 -1.03 2.66
N PHE A 18 -33.98 -1.35 2.99
CA PHE A 18 -33.58 -2.72 3.34
C PHE A 18 -34.30 -3.23 4.59
N LYS A 19 -34.40 -2.39 5.64
CA LYS A 19 -35.12 -2.71 6.88
C LYS A 19 -36.62 -2.96 6.61
N PHE A 20 -37.25 -2.10 5.82
CA PHE A 20 -38.64 -2.31 5.41
C PHE A 20 -38.82 -3.60 4.62
N TRP A 21 -37.88 -3.91 3.73
CA TRP A 21 -37.93 -5.12 2.92
C TRP A 21 -37.82 -6.41 3.76
N ILE A 22 -36.96 -6.43 4.79
CA ILE A 22 -36.86 -7.54 5.75
C ILE A 22 -38.19 -7.75 6.47
N LYS A 23 -38.80 -6.67 6.99
CA LYS A 23 -40.11 -6.73 7.67
C LYS A 23 -41.20 -7.28 6.75
N ARG A 24 -41.21 -6.84 5.48
CA ARG A 24 -42.16 -7.32 4.46
C ARG A 24 -41.86 -8.74 4.01
N ARG A 25 -40.63 -9.25 4.15
CA ARG A 25 -40.27 -10.64 3.87
C ARG A 25 -40.84 -11.57 4.94
N GLN A 26 -40.72 -11.20 6.22
CA GLN A 26 -41.33 -11.95 7.33
C GLN A 26 -42.85 -12.08 7.17
N GLN A 27 -43.54 -10.98 6.84
CA GLN A 27 -44.98 -11.01 6.55
C GLN A 27 -45.34 -11.90 5.35
N ARG A 28 -44.49 -11.91 4.30
CA ARG A 28 -44.69 -12.77 3.14
C ARG A 28 -44.43 -14.24 3.45
N ASP A 29 -43.53 -14.57 4.37
CA ASP A 29 -43.27 -15.95 4.74
C ASP A 29 -44.42 -16.52 5.60
N CYS A 30 -45.11 -15.68 6.41
CA CYS A 30 -46.41 -16.02 7.03
C CYS A 30 -47.54 -16.23 6.00
N VAL A 31 -47.59 -15.42 4.92
CA VAL A 31 -48.65 -15.49 3.88
C VAL A 31 -48.35 -16.52 2.78
N LYS A 32 -47.10 -16.95 2.60
CA LYS A 32 -46.69 -17.97 1.61
C LYS A 32 -46.98 -19.40 2.05
N GLU A 33 -47.23 -19.62 3.34
CA GLU A 33 -47.77 -20.89 3.82
C GLU A 33 -49.17 -21.15 3.23
N SER A 34 -49.92 -20.10 2.87
CA SER A 34 -51.28 -20.21 2.31
C SER A 34 -51.41 -20.16 0.78
N GLU A 35 -50.46 -19.64 0.01
CA GLU A 35 -50.63 -19.50 -1.45
C GLU A 35 -49.42 -20.01 -2.26
N HIS A 36 -49.55 -21.24 -2.74
CA HIS A 36 -48.78 -21.82 -3.83
C HIS A 36 -49.07 -21.08 -5.15
N GLN A 37 -48.36 -19.99 -5.47
CA GLN A 37 -48.13 -19.49 -6.84
C GLN A 37 -47.28 -18.21 -6.82
N LYS A 38 -45.99 -18.26 -7.23
CA LYS A 38 -45.06 -17.11 -7.14
C LYS A 38 -44.51 -16.70 -8.51
N LYS A 39 -44.64 -15.41 -8.86
CA LYS A 39 -43.74 -14.73 -9.80
C LYS A 39 -42.40 -14.42 -9.11
N LYS A 40 -41.29 -14.81 -9.74
CA LYS A 40 -39.92 -14.76 -9.21
C LYS A 40 -39.33 -13.35 -9.29
N PHE A 41 -39.57 -12.52 -8.29
CA PHE A 41 -38.87 -11.23 -8.13
C PHE A 41 -37.40 -11.47 -7.77
N TRP A 42 -36.50 -10.60 -8.27
CA TRP A 42 -35.08 -10.67 -7.94
C TRP A 42 -34.88 -10.42 -6.45
N ALA A 43 -34.15 -11.32 -5.79
CA ALA A 43 -33.81 -11.16 -4.39
C ALA A 43 -32.85 -9.97 -4.21
N PRO A 44 -33.03 -9.11 -3.20
CA PRO A 44 -32.19 -7.94 -2.96
C PRO A 44 -30.75 -8.28 -2.61
N THR A 45 -30.46 -9.53 -2.25
CA THR A 45 -29.10 -10.05 -2.18
C THR A 45 -28.35 -9.89 -3.50
N LYS A 46 -29.04 -9.95 -4.66
CA LYS A 46 -28.41 -9.71 -5.96
C LYS A 46 -27.94 -8.27 -6.16
N HIS A 47 -28.67 -7.29 -5.61
CA HIS A 47 -28.26 -5.88 -5.68
C HIS A 47 -27.01 -5.61 -4.83
N ILE A 48 -26.95 -6.20 -3.63
CA ILE A 48 -25.78 -6.10 -2.75
C ILE A 48 -24.54 -6.73 -3.39
N VAL A 49 -24.68 -7.91 -3.99
CA VAL A 49 -23.58 -8.58 -4.70
C VAL A 49 -23.08 -7.75 -5.89
N LEU A 50 -23.99 -7.13 -6.64
CA LEU A 50 -23.63 -6.24 -7.76
C LEU A 50 -22.81 -5.03 -7.28
N ILE A 51 -23.22 -4.40 -6.18
CA ILE A 51 -22.52 -3.24 -5.60
C ILE A 51 -21.12 -3.64 -5.12
N LEU A 52 -21.00 -4.76 -4.40
CA LEU A 52 -19.70 -5.28 -3.93
C LEU A 52 -18.74 -5.58 -5.09
N LEU A 53 -19.26 -6.11 -6.19
CA LEU A 53 -18.48 -6.44 -7.39
C LEU A 53 -17.87 -5.19 -8.05
N ILE A 54 -18.44 -4.01 -7.84
CA ILE A 54 -17.92 -2.73 -8.36
C ILE A 54 -16.95 -2.09 -7.35
N ILE A 55 -17.27 -2.11 -6.06
CA ILE A 55 -16.47 -1.44 -5.02
C ILE A 55 -15.09 -2.10 -4.85
N ILE A 56 -15.03 -3.44 -4.80
CA ILE A 56 -13.78 -4.17 -4.57
C ILE A 56 -12.72 -3.85 -5.65
N PRO A 57 -13.02 -3.95 -6.97
CA PRO A 57 -12.03 -3.57 -7.97
C PRO A 57 -11.72 -2.08 -7.95
N SER A 58 -12.69 -1.20 -7.66
CA SER A 58 -12.41 0.24 -7.56
C SER A 58 -11.37 0.55 -6.47
N LEU A 59 -11.49 -0.08 -5.30
CA LEU A 59 -10.51 0.08 -4.22
C LEU A 59 -9.14 -0.46 -4.60
N PHE A 60 -9.09 -1.57 -5.35
CA PHE A 60 -7.85 -2.13 -5.89
C PHE A 60 -7.18 -1.18 -6.90
N PHE A 61 -7.95 -0.60 -7.82
CA PHE A 61 -7.44 0.39 -8.77
C PHE A 61 -6.92 1.66 -8.10
N VAL A 62 -7.60 2.15 -7.06
CA VAL A 62 -7.12 3.31 -6.27
C VAL A 62 -5.78 2.99 -5.61
N ARG A 63 -5.61 1.79 -5.04
CA ARG A 63 -4.33 1.35 -4.45
C ARG A 63 -3.21 1.33 -5.49
N ILE A 64 -3.48 0.77 -6.68
CA ILE A 64 -2.51 0.74 -7.79
C ILE A 64 -2.14 2.14 -8.23
N TYR A 65 -3.12 3.03 -8.39
CA TYR A 65 -2.88 4.40 -8.80
C TYR A 65 -1.97 5.13 -7.79
N LEU A 66 -2.25 5.01 -6.49
CA LEU A 66 -1.42 5.61 -5.44
C LEU A 66 -0.01 5.02 -5.40
N PHE A 67 0.14 3.72 -5.66
CA PHE A 67 1.45 3.08 -5.75
C PHE A 67 2.27 3.62 -6.93
N LEU A 68 1.67 3.75 -8.11
CA LEU A 68 2.33 4.28 -9.31
C LEU A 68 2.65 5.78 -9.21
N ASN A 69 1.78 6.56 -8.57
CA ASN A 69 1.96 8.01 -8.42
C ASN A 69 2.78 8.40 -7.17
N GLY A 70 3.33 7.42 -6.45
CA GLY A 70 4.19 7.68 -5.31
C GLY A 70 5.44 8.45 -5.72
N ASN A 71 5.85 9.42 -4.90
CA ASN A 71 7.11 10.12 -5.13
C ASN A 71 8.27 9.15 -4.82
N SER A 72 8.86 8.58 -5.88
CA SER A 72 9.94 7.60 -5.83
C SER A 72 11.18 8.13 -5.12
N GLU A 73 11.52 9.41 -5.32
CA GLU A 73 12.66 10.07 -4.68
C GLU A 73 12.49 10.13 -3.16
N LYS A 74 11.31 10.55 -2.68
CA LYS A 74 11.00 10.56 -1.24
C LYS A 74 11.07 9.16 -0.61
N GLN A 75 10.64 8.13 -1.34
CA GLN A 75 10.72 6.76 -0.86
C GLN A 75 12.17 6.27 -0.81
N THR A 76 12.97 6.57 -1.84
CA THR A 76 14.40 6.27 -1.88
C THR A 76 15.14 6.99 -0.74
N LEU A 77 14.87 8.27 -0.48
CA LEU A 77 15.45 9.02 0.64
C LEU A 77 15.12 8.38 2.00
N LYS A 78 13.88 7.92 2.18
CA LYS A 78 13.48 7.24 3.40
C LYS A 78 14.27 5.94 3.61
N LYS A 79 14.38 5.11 2.56
CA LYS A 79 15.17 3.88 2.61
C LYS A 79 16.66 4.16 2.86
N LEU A 80 17.21 5.17 2.18
CA LEU A 80 18.60 5.59 2.35
C LEU A 80 18.87 6.01 3.81
N ASN A 81 17.93 6.73 4.44
CA ASN A 81 18.04 7.10 5.85
C ASN A 81 17.98 5.87 6.78
N GLU A 82 17.12 4.89 6.49
CA GLU A 82 17.09 3.62 7.24
C GLU A 82 18.43 2.88 7.15
N VAL A 83 19.03 2.82 5.96
CA VAL A 83 20.37 2.22 5.76
C VAL A 83 21.44 2.98 6.53
N VAL A 84 21.42 4.32 6.53
CA VAL A 84 22.36 5.15 7.30
C VAL A 84 22.25 4.89 8.80
N LEU A 85 21.03 4.73 9.32
CA LEU A 85 20.82 4.37 10.73
C LEU A 85 21.41 2.99 11.06
N LEU A 86 21.21 2.01 10.16
CA LEU A 86 21.77 0.67 10.33
C LEU A 86 23.31 0.68 10.27
N LEU A 87 23.89 1.43 9.34
CA LEU A 87 25.34 1.66 9.26
C LEU A 87 25.89 2.29 10.55
N GLY A 88 25.18 3.26 11.11
CA GLY A 88 25.52 3.89 12.38
C GLY A 88 25.54 2.90 13.55
N HIS A 89 24.53 2.03 13.62
CA HIS A 89 24.46 0.97 14.61
C HIS A 89 25.58 -0.08 14.43
N GLU A 90 25.90 -0.45 13.19
CA GLU A 90 27.00 -1.36 12.88
C GLU A 90 28.34 -0.77 13.34
N LYS A 91 28.59 0.52 13.09
CA LYS A 91 29.79 1.20 13.59
C LYS A 91 29.83 1.28 15.11
N GLN A 92 28.69 1.48 15.77
CA GLN A 92 28.64 1.52 17.24
C GLN A 92 28.98 0.16 17.86
N THR A 93 28.59 -0.94 17.20
CA THR A 93 28.83 -2.31 17.70
C THR A 93 30.21 -2.86 17.32
N ASN A 94 30.67 -2.63 16.09
CA ASN A 94 31.92 -3.18 15.57
C ASN A 94 33.08 -2.17 15.54
N GLY A 95 32.83 -0.90 15.88
CA GLY A 95 33.82 0.19 15.86
C GLY A 95 34.15 0.75 14.47
N THR A 96 33.74 0.09 13.39
CA THR A 96 34.02 0.46 12.00
C THR A 96 32.81 0.23 11.10
N TYR A 97 32.75 0.92 9.97
CA TYR A 97 31.75 0.63 8.94
C TYR A 97 32.08 -0.68 8.19
N PRO A 98 31.07 -1.44 7.76
CA PRO A 98 31.26 -2.72 7.10
C PRO A 98 31.92 -2.55 5.73
N GLU A 99 32.67 -3.56 5.27
CA GLU A 99 33.30 -3.54 3.93
C GLU A 99 32.28 -3.59 2.80
N GLN A 100 31.19 -4.31 3.03
CA GLN A 100 30.10 -4.49 2.07
C GLN A 100 28.79 -4.07 2.73
N LEU A 101 27.94 -3.37 1.97
CA LEU A 101 26.64 -2.94 2.45
C LEU A 101 25.77 -4.13 2.89
N ASN A 102 25.85 -5.24 2.16
CA ASN A 102 25.10 -6.47 2.43
C ASN A 102 25.46 -7.12 3.78
N SER A 103 26.63 -6.83 4.36
CA SER A 103 27.02 -7.35 5.67
C SER A 103 26.08 -6.88 6.79
N ILE A 104 25.46 -5.72 6.63
CA ILE A 104 24.51 -5.14 7.60
C ILE A 104 23.24 -6.00 7.71
N MET A 105 22.86 -6.69 6.63
CA MET A 105 21.67 -7.51 6.66
C MET A 105 21.81 -8.71 7.61
N ARG A 106 23.02 -9.22 7.87
CA ARG A 106 23.27 -10.37 8.75
C ARG A 106 22.29 -11.55 8.51
N ASN A 107 21.99 -11.86 7.24
CA ASN A 107 20.99 -12.83 6.79
C ASN A 107 19.52 -12.57 7.22
N ASN A 108 19.18 -11.34 7.61
CA ASN A 108 17.81 -10.95 7.91
C ASN A 108 17.04 -10.62 6.62
N PRO A 109 16.00 -11.40 6.25
CA PRO A 109 15.23 -11.16 5.04
C PRO A 109 14.45 -9.84 5.07
N LEU A 110 14.12 -9.31 6.27
CA LEU A 110 13.39 -8.05 6.41
C LEU A 110 14.20 -6.83 5.98
N LEU A 111 15.54 -6.94 5.97
CA LEU A 111 16.44 -5.84 5.60
C LEU A 111 16.81 -5.86 4.10
N ARG A 112 16.34 -6.87 3.36
CA ARG A 112 16.70 -7.08 1.94
C ARG A 112 16.14 -6.00 1.03
N ASP A 113 14.95 -5.50 1.35
CA ASP A 113 14.31 -4.43 0.60
C ASP A 113 14.81 -3.04 1.02
N ALA A 114 15.58 -2.95 2.12
CA ALA A 114 16.14 -1.70 2.63
C ALA A 114 17.42 -1.31 1.89
N ILE A 115 18.20 -2.28 1.41
CA ILE A 115 19.46 -2.05 0.64
C ILE A 115 19.22 -1.72 -0.84
N THR A 116 17.96 -1.77 -1.29
CA THR A 116 17.56 -1.44 -2.65
C THR A 116 16.74 -0.16 -2.68
N ASP A 117 16.90 0.64 -3.73
CA ASP A 117 16.13 1.86 -3.95
C ASP A 117 14.68 1.56 -4.38
N HIS A 118 13.93 2.61 -4.74
CA HIS A 118 12.56 2.47 -5.24
C HIS A 118 12.48 1.76 -6.62
N TRP A 119 13.57 1.79 -7.39
CA TRP A 119 13.68 1.15 -8.71
C TRP A 119 14.28 -0.26 -8.63
N ASN A 120 14.36 -0.83 -7.42
CA ASN A 120 14.87 -2.17 -7.14
C ASN A 120 16.35 -2.36 -7.54
N ARG A 121 17.15 -1.29 -7.38
CA ARG A 121 18.60 -1.29 -7.60
C ARG A 121 19.32 -1.16 -6.27
N GLU A 122 20.44 -1.85 -6.11
CA GLU A 122 21.25 -1.74 -4.89
C GLU A 122 21.89 -0.34 -4.79
N PHE A 123 21.99 0.19 -3.57
CA PHE A 123 22.71 1.43 -3.32
C PHE A 123 24.21 1.28 -3.59
N GLU A 124 24.82 2.28 -4.22
CA GLU A 124 26.28 2.31 -4.35
C GLU A 124 26.88 2.72 -3.02
N TYR A 125 27.77 1.87 -2.50
CA TYR A 125 28.41 2.06 -1.20
C TYR A 125 29.93 1.95 -1.36
N CYS A 126 30.62 3.02 -0.99
CA CYS A 126 32.08 3.08 -1.00
C CYS A 126 32.58 3.43 0.40
N ARG A 127 33.22 2.48 1.07
CA ARG A 127 33.90 2.72 2.36
C ARG A 127 35.28 3.34 2.11
N GLN A 128 35.70 4.30 2.93
CA GLN A 128 37.09 4.75 2.93
C GLN A 128 38.01 3.72 3.60
N ASP A 129 39.28 3.63 3.18
CA ASP A 129 40.28 2.70 3.74
C ASP A 129 40.41 2.78 5.27
N SER A 130 40.16 3.95 5.84
CA SER A 130 40.19 4.19 7.29
C SER A 130 39.07 3.49 8.05
N GLY A 131 38.01 3.02 7.38
CA GLY A 131 36.82 2.42 7.98
C GLY A 131 35.94 3.38 8.79
N LYS A 132 36.30 4.67 8.84
CA LYS A 132 35.64 5.69 9.68
C LYS A 132 34.57 6.51 8.96
N SER A 133 34.58 6.49 7.63
CA SER A 133 33.70 7.24 6.72
C SER A 133 33.27 6.36 5.56
N TYR A 134 32.19 6.76 4.89
CA TYR A 134 31.66 6.11 3.70
C TYR A 134 30.94 7.14 2.82
N HIS A 135 30.77 6.79 1.55
CA HIS A 135 29.85 7.43 0.63
C HIS A 135 28.76 6.43 0.23
N ILE A 136 27.50 6.88 0.25
CA ILE A 136 26.35 6.10 -0.20
C ILE A 136 25.42 6.98 -1.04
N PHE A 137 24.94 6.46 -2.16
CA PHE A 137 23.97 7.13 -3.02
C PHE A 137 23.17 6.11 -3.86
N SER A 138 22.03 6.54 -4.41
CA SER A 138 21.26 5.77 -5.41
C SER A 138 21.41 6.41 -6.77
N LYS A 139 21.60 5.58 -7.80
CA LYS A 139 21.68 5.97 -9.21
C LYS A 139 20.36 6.47 -9.81
N GLY A 140 19.37 6.75 -8.99
CA GLY A 140 18.08 7.24 -9.44
C GLY A 140 17.38 6.35 -10.48
N LYS A 141 16.62 7.00 -11.35
CA LYS A 141 15.77 6.37 -12.36
C LYS A 141 16.56 5.91 -13.58
N ASP A 142 17.55 6.69 -14.02
CA ASP A 142 18.38 6.40 -15.19
C ASP A 142 19.34 5.22 -14.95
N GLY A 143 19.84 5.06 -13.73
CA GLY A 143 20.71 3.95 -13.34
C GLY A 143 22.17 4.17 -13.69
N ILE A 144 22.52 5.43 -13.94
CA ILE A 144 23.87 5.85 -14.30
C ILE A 144 24.40 6.64 -13.10
N SER A 145 25.62 6.33 -12.66
CA SER A 145 26.25 7.07 -11.57
C SER A 145 26.77 8.43 -12.08
N GLU A 146 26.84 9.42 -11.19
CA GLU A 146 27.32 10.79 -11.44
C GLU A 146 26.39 11.64 -12.32
N THR A 147 25.07 11.44 -12.21
CA THR A 147 24.05 12.22 -12.92
C THR A 147 23.21 13.09 -11.98
N GLU A 148 22.43 14.03 -12.53
CA GLU A 148 21.51 14.87 -11.74
C GLU A 148 20.41 14.05 -11.04
N ASP A 149 20.16 12.82 -11.51
CA ASP A 149 19.18 11.89 -10.94
C ASP A 149 19.70 11.16 -9.69
N ASP A 150 20.99 11.31 -9.35
CA ASP A 150 21.59 10.70 -8.16
C ASP A 150 20.95 11.24 -6.87
N VAL A 151 20.43 10.33 -6.07
CA VAL A 151 19.79 10.67 -4.79
C VAL A 151 20.81 10.54 -3.67
N ILE A 152 21.21 11.67 -3.10
CA ILE A 152 22.16 11.79 -2.00
C ILE A 152 21.47 12.40 -0.78
N LEU A 153 21.72 11.85 0.41
CA LEU A 153 21.34 12.51 1.67
C LEU A 153 22.18 13.78 1.84
N LYS A 154 21.52 14.95 1.75
CA LYS A 154 22.10 16.25 2.10
C LYS A 154 22.07 16.49 3.61
#